data_AF-A0A3P9ISL2-F1
#
_entry.id   AF-A0A3P9ISL2-F1
#
_cell.length_a   1.000
_cell.length_b   1.000
_cell.length_c   1.000
_cell.angle_alpha   90.00
_cell.angle_beta   90.00
_cell.angle_gamma   90.00
#
_symmetry.space_group_name_H-M   'P 1'
#
loop_
_entity.id
_entity.type
_entity.pdbx_description
1 polymer ?
#
loop_
_entity_poly.entity_id
_entity_poly.type
_entity_poly.pdbx_seq_one_letter_code
_entity_poly.pdbx_strand_id
1 'polypeptide(L)' 'MQHRLCSYPFERVYIVTWNVGSAVPPDDITPMFGPNVSDGNIDMFVIG' A
#
# COMPACT_ATOMS: atom_id res chain seq x y z
N MET A 1 24.17 7.96 -29.39
CA MET A 1 22.94 8.43 -28.70
C MET A 1 22.31 7.22 -28.03
N GLN A 2 22.48 7.08 -26.70
CA GLN A 2 21.91 5.96 -25.94
C GLN A 2 20.44 6.31 -25.65
N HIS A 3 19.50 5.60 -26.27
CA HIS A 3 18.10 5.65 -25.89
C HIS A 3 17.96 5.10 -24.47
N ARG A 4 17.76 5.99 -23.49
CA ARG A 4 17.30 5.60 -22.16
C ARG A 4 15.86 5.16 -22.29
N LEU A 5 15.63 3.84 -22.27
CA LEU A 5 14.33 3.28 -21.95
C LEU A 5 13.99 3.75 -20.53
N CYS A 6 13.08 4.71 -20.41
CA CYS A 6 12.43 4.99 -19.14
C CYS A 6 11.66 3.73 -18.76
N SER A 7 12.28 2.86 -17.94
CA SER A 7 11.57 1.80 -17.26
C SER A 7 10.69 2.48 -16.22
N TYR A 8 9.39 2.60 -16.50
CA TYR A 8 8.42 2.87 -15.44
C TYR A 8 8.54 1.70 -14.45
N PRO A 9 8.99 1.94 -13.21
CA PRO A 9 9.01 0.87 -12.22
C PRO A 9 7.59 0.33 -12.07
N PHE A 10 7.44 -1.00 -11.99
CA PHE A 10 6.14 -1.58 -11.63
C PHE A 10 5.75 -1.04 -10.26
N GLU A 11 4.60 -0.36 -10.17
CA GLU A 11 4.09 0.19 -8.91
C GLU A 11 3.74 -0.96 -7.95
N ARG A 12 4.28 -0.90 -6.73
CA ARG A 12 4.03 -1.88 -5.66
C ARG A 12 2.81 -1.45 -4.88
N VAL A 13 1.66 -2.03 -5.25
CA VAL A 13 0.36 -1.76 -4.63
C VAL A 13 0.05 -2.82 -3.58
N TYR A 14 -0.35 -2.39 -2.38
CA TYR A 14 -0.82 -3.27 -1.31
C TYR A 14 -2.32 -3.09 -1.11
N ILE A 15 -3.09 -4.18 -1.28
CA ILE A 15 -4.54 -4.17 -1.14
C ILE A 15 -4.89 -4.78 0.22
N VAL A 16 -5.56 -3.97 1.04
CA VAL A 16 -6.10 -4.39 2.32
C VAL A 16 -7.61 -4.40 2.20
N THR A 17 -8.23 -5.51 2.58
CA THR A 17 -9.68 -5.54 2.77
C THR A 17 -10.03 -6.00 4.16
N TRP A 18 -10.98 -5.30 4.77
CA TRP A 18 -11.46 -5.64 6.11
C TRP A 18 -12.94 -5.39 6.27
N ASN A 19 -13.66 -6.43 6.66
CA ASN A 19 -15.04 -6.31 7.09
C ASN A 19 -15.08 -5.79 8.54
N VAL A 20 -15.35 -4.49 8.70
CA VAL A 20 -15.59 -3.82 10.00
C VAL A 20 -16.97 -4.21 10.60
N GLY A 21 -17.84 -4.84 9.81
CA GLY A 21 -19.23 -5.08 10.17
C GLY A 21 -20.03 -3.77 10.21
N SER A 22 -20.95 -3.66 11.17
CA SER A 22 -21.71 -2.43 11.44
C SER A 22 -21.09 -1.57 12.54
N ALA A 23 -19.85 -1.87 12.95
CA ALA A 23 -19.14 -1.12 13.98
C ALA A 23 -18.40 0.08 13.39
N VAL A 24 -17.99 1.01 14.26
CA VAL A 24 -17.07 2.09 13.90
C VAL A 24 -15.65 1.51 13.91
N PRO A 25 -14.86 1.67 12.82
CA PRO A 25 -13.47 1.23 12.82
C PRO A 25 -12.67 2.03 13.88
N PRO A 26 -11.61 1.46 14.47
CA PRO A 26 -10.74 2.20 15.38
C PRO A 26 -10.11 3.40 14.67
N ASP A 27 -9.86 4.48 15.43
CA ASP A 27 -9.21 5.69 14.90
C ASP A 27 -7.77 5.44 14.43
N ASP A 28 -7.14 4.37 14.93
CA ASP A 28 -5.83 3.89 14.50
C ASP A 28 -5.94 2.57 13.73
N ILE A 29 -5.67 2.63 12.43
CA ILE A 29 -5.61 1.48 11.52
C ILE A 29 -4.16 1.12 11.14
N THR A 30 -3.17 1.74 11.77
CA THR A 30 -1.75 1.49 11.53
C THR A 30 -1.39 -0.01 11.58
N PRO A 31 -1.97 -0.83 12.48
CA PRO A 31 -1.70 -2.25 12.53
C PRO A 31 -2.04 -3.04 11.25
N MET A 32 -2.87 -2.47 10.36
CA MET A 32 -3.21 -3.09 9.07
C MET A 32 -2.08 -2.98 8.04
N PHE A 33 -1.17 -2.03 8.21
CA PHE A 33 0.02 -1.90 7.39
C PHE A 33 1.09 -2.79 8.01
N GLY A 34 1.38 -3.94 7.41
CA GLY A 34 2.34 -4.92 7.94
C GLY A 34 3.70 -4.32 8.32
N PRO A 35 4.55 -5.05 9.07
CA PRO A 35 5.72 -4.51 9.77
C PRO A 35 6.76 -3.76 8.91
N ASN A 36 6.72 -3.93 7.58
CA ASN A 36 7.70 -3.39 6.64
C ASN A 36 7.15 -2.20 5.82
N VAL A 37 6.04 -1.57 6.24
CA VAL A 37 5.49 -0.38 5.54
C VAL A 37 6.49 0.76 5.41
N SER A 38 7.42 0.87 6.36
CA SER A 38 8.45 1.93 6.37
C SER A 38 9.64 1.67 5.46
N ASP A 39 9.75 0.50 4.82
CA ASP A 39 10.95 0.09 4.07
C ASP A 39 11.01 0.73 2.66
N GLY A 40 10.04 1.58 2.30
CA GLY A 40 9.98 2.25 1.00
C GLY A 40 9.68 1.31 -0.17
N ASN A 41 9.21 0.09 0.12
CA ASN A 41 8.89 -0.93 -0.87
C ASN A 41 7.40 -0.98 -1.23
N ILE A 42 6.62 0.03 -0.82
CA ILE A 42 5.19 0.16 -1.12
C ILE A 42 4.96 1.56 -1.64
N ASP A 43 4.41 1.66 -2.85
CA ASP A 43 4.12 2.93 -3.49
C ASP A 43 2.69 3.39 -3.16
N MET A 44 1.76 2.45 -2.94
CA MET A 44 0.35 2.74 -2.70
C MET A 44 -0.34 1.69 -1.84
N PHE A 45 -1.24 2.16 -0.96
CA PHE A 45 -2.22 1.33 -0.26
C PHE A 45 -3.62 1.59 -0.82
N VAL A 46 -4.37 0.52 -1.06
CA VAL A 46 -5.82 0.57 -1.31
C VAL A 46 -6.51 -0.17 -0.18
N ILE A 47 -7.42 0.51 0.51
CA ILE A 47 -8.14 -0.01 1.69
C ILE A 47 -9.64 0.00 1.38
N GLY A 48 -10.30 -1.15 1.57
CA GLY A 48 -11.74 -1.31 1.29
C GLY A 48 -12.46 -2.29 2.20
#